data_AF-A0A2K3UZQ5-F1
#
_entry.id   AF-A0A2K3UZQ5-F1
#
_cell.length_a   1.000
_cell.length_b   1.000
_cell.length_c   1.000
_cell.angle_alpha   90.00
_cell.angle_beta   90.00
_cell.angle_gamma   90.00
#
_symmetry.space_group_name_H-M   'P 1'
#
loop_
_entity.id
_entity.type
_entity.pdbx_description
1 polymer ?
#
loop_
_entity_poly.entity_id
_entity_poly.type
_entity_poly.pdbx_seq_one_letter_code
_entity_poly.pdbx_strand_id
1 'polypeptide(L)'
;MRWLDPLADWLEQVTGPFPEETATRLRQELGAHAEATADALRQQGEPEPMTAALRQMGPASELRRSLETVHFTRSDLQALWALRGFQVMSPVGVTLSGLGLALLPFLPFFHGGRTFQWAAYALYLMVVLVLSVAELRLPRRLHDQSRRVLLTLARLMTGGWVLVMLTFVWLPADSTSVTAEAAAKLCGWAIGVSFLRPWALLRLLPKALGNAR
;
A
#
# COMPACT_ATOMS: atom_id res chain seq x y z
N MET A 1 6.86 -15.16 42.53
CA MET A 1 5.97 -14.06 42.13
C MET A 1 6.80 -13.08 41.31
N ARG A 2 6.61 -13.03 39.97
CA ARG A 2 7.20 -11.95 39.16
C ARG A 2 6.39 -10.70 39.51
N TRP A 3 7.02 -9.75 40.19
CA TRP A 3 6.51 -8.38 40.21
C TRP A 3 6.51 -7.94 38.75
N LEU A 4 5.33 -7.87 38.16
CA LEU A 4 5.17 -7.41 36.78
C LEU A 4 5.61 -5.96 36.77
N ASP A 5 6.65 -5.66 36.00
CA ASP A 5 7.07 -4.29 35.77
C ASP A 5 5.89 -3.56 35.12
N PRO A 6 5.27 -2.58 35.80
CA PRO A 6 4.05 -1.93 35.32
C PRO A 6 4.25 -1.27 33.96
N LEU A 7 5.48 -0.85 33.65
CA LEU A 7 5.84 -0.32 32.34
C LEU A 7 5.81 -1.41 31.28
N ALA A 8 6.41 -2.58 31.55
CA ALA A 8 6.45 -3.69 30.60
C ALA A 8 5.04 -4.20 30.26
N ASP A 9 4.17 -4.34 31.27
CA ASP A 9 2.78 -4.77 31.08
C ASP A 9 1.97 -3.76 30.27
N TRP A 10 2.13 -2.46 30.56
CA TRP A 10 1.46 -1.41 29.82
C TRP A 10 1.96 -1.35 28.38
N LEU A 11 3.27 -1.44 28.15
CA LEU A 11 3.86 -1.45 26.82
C LEU A 11 3.40 -2.66 26.00
N GLU A 12 3.27 -3.85 26.60
CA GLU A 12 2.77 -5.02 25.89
C GLU A 12 1.28 -4.87 25.53
N GLN A 13 0.46 -4.29 26.40
CA GLN A 13 -0.95 -3.99 26.10
C GLN A 13 -1.11 -3.01 24.93
N VAL A 14 -0.23 -2.00 24.84
CA VAL A 14 -0.25 -1.01 23.76
C VAL A 14 0.33 -1.59 22.47
N THR A 15 1.48 -2.27 22.54
CA THR A 15 2.28 -2.64 21.36
C THR A 15 2.02 -4.05 20.81
N GLY A 16 1.40 -4.94 21.60
CA GLY A 16 1.12 -6.33 21.22
C GLY A 16 0.40 -6.55 19.88
N PRO A 17 -0.56 -5.69 19.45
CA PRO A 17 -1.22 -5.83 18.15
C PRO A 17 -0.32 -5.52 16.94
N PHE A 18 0.85 -4.89 17.12
CA PHE A 18 1.70 -4.43 16.04
C PHE A 18 2.74 -5.49 15.64
N PRO A 19 3.23 -5.48 14.39
CA PRO A 19 4.34 -6.35 13.95
C PRO A 19 5.59 -6.14 14.81
N GLU A 20 6.42 -7.17 14.99
CA GLU A 20 7.51 -7.15 15.97
C GLU A 20 8.48 -5.97 15.80
N GLU A 21 8.80 -5.61 14.56
CA GLU A 21 9.67 -4.46 14.25
C GLU A 21 9.04 -3.14 14.73
N THR A 22 7.77 -2.91 14.39
CA THR A 22 7.01 -1.73 14.83
C THR A 22 6.80 -1.74 16.35
N ALA A 23 6.47 -2.89 16.93
CA ALA A 23 6.29 -3.04 18.37
C ALA A 23 7.58 -2.74 19.12
N THR A 24 8.73 -3.26 18.68
CA THR A 24 10.04 -2.99 19.29
C THR A 24 10.37 -1.49 19.27
N ARG A 25 10.17 -0.84 18.13
CA ARG A 25 10.38 0.60 18.00
C ARG A 25 9.44 1.40 18.92
N LEU A 26 8.15 1.08 18.92
CA LEU A 26 7.17 1.75 19.78
C LEU A 26 7.47 1.51 21.27
N ARG A 27 7.93 0.32 21.66
CA ARG A 27 8.36 0.02 23.04
C ARG A 27 9.53 0.91 23.46
N GLN A 28 10.50 1.13 22.57
CA GLN A 28 11.63 2.02 22.84
C GLN A 28 11.20 3.49 22.95
N GLU A 29 10.41 3.98 21.99
CA GLU A 29 9.96 5.39 21.96
C GLU A 29 9.04 5.72 23.15
N LEU A 30 8.04 4.87 23.42
CA LEU A 30 7.10 5.06 24.53
C LEU A 30 7.76 4.80 25.88
N GLY A 31 8.64 3.79 25.97
CA GLY A 31 9.40 3.49 27.17
C GLY A 31 10.30 4.66 27.59
N ALA A 32 11.10 5.18 26.65
CA ALA A 32 11.95 6.34 26.91
C ALA A 32 11.15 7.58 27.33
N HIS A 33 9.97 7.80 26.74
CA HIS A 33 9.09 8.90 27.13
C HIS A 33 8.50 8.70 28.54
N ALA A 34 8.05 7.49 28.87
CA ALA A 34 7.53 7.15 30.19
C ALA A 34 8.61 7.30 31.27
N GLU A 35 9.83 6.84 31.02
CA GLU A 35 10.98 6.98 31.91
C GLU A 35 11.36 8.44 32.13
N ALA A 36 11.45 9.25 31.07
CA ALA A 36 11.73 10.68 31.18
C ALA A 36 10.68 11.44 31.99
N THR A 37 9.39 11.12 31.78
CA THR A 37 8.29 11.70 32.57
C THR A 37 8.35 11.24 34.03
N ALA A 38 8.64 9.96 34.28
CA ALA A 38 8.79 9.43 35.63
C ALA A 38 9.96 10.10 36.36
N ASP A 39 11.09 10.32 35.69
CA ASP A 39 12.25 11.01 36.25
C ASP A 39 11.92 12.46 36.60
N ALA A 40 11.17 13.17 35.76
CA ALA A 40 10.68 14.52 36.04
C ALA A 40 9.74 14.54 37.26
N LEU A 41 8.81 13.59 37.37
CA LEU A 41 7.90 13.46 38.52
C LEU A 41 8.63 13.09 39.81
N ARG A 42 9.69 12.26 39.70
CA ARG A 42 10.54 11.91 40.85
C ARG A 42 11.24 13.15 41.42
N GLN A 43 11.72 14.04 40.55
CA GLN A 43 12.33 15.31 40.98
C GLN A 43 11.32 16.25 41.66
N GLN A 44 10.02 16.11 41.36
CA GLN A 44 8.93 16.83 42.00
C GLN A 44 8.46 16.20 43.32
N GLY A 45 9.06 15.07 43.72
CA GLY A 45 8.76 14.40 44.98
C GLY A 45 7.60 13.40 44.91
N GLU A 46 7.18 12.97 43.72
CA GLU A 46 6.09 12.00 43.64
C GLU A 46 6.49 10.61 44.16
N PRO A 47 5.64 9.95 44.97
CA PRO A 47 5.96 8.69 45.62
C PRO A 47 5.92 7.50 44.64
N GLU A 48 5.11 7.58 43.57
CA GLU A 48 5.00 6.56 42.51
C GLU A 48 5.18 7.18 41.12
N PRO A 49 6.41 7.62 40.76
CA PRO A 49 6.64 8.40 39.57
C PRO A 49 6.28 7.67 38.26
N MET A 50 6.55 6.35 38.19
CA MET A 50 6.24 5.56 36.99
C MET A 50 4.72 5.39 36.81
N THR A 51 3.98 5.05 37.86
CA THR A 51 2.52 4.91 37.81
C THR A 51 1.85 6.24 37.45
N ALA A 52 2.39 7.36 37.93
CA ALA A 52 1.92 8.69 37.59
C ALA A 52 2.26 9.07 36.14
N ALA A 53 3.45 8.74 35.65
CA ALA A 53 3.85 8.94 34.25
C ALA A 53 2.94 8.17 33.29
N LEU A 54 2.66 6.90 33.56
CA LEU A 54 1.73 6.08 32.77
C LEU A 54 0.31 6.66 32.79
N ARG A 55 -0.15 7.20 33.93
CA ARG A 55 -1.44 7.91 34.02
C ARG A 55 -1.47 9.16 33.15
N GLN A 56 -0.39 9.93 33.07
CA GLN A 56 -0.29 11.11 32.19
C GLN A 56 -0.33 10.75 30.71
N MET A 57 0.25 9.60 30.32
CA MET A 57 0.17 9.09 28.94
C MET A 57 -1.24 8.61 28.56
N GLY A 58 -2.11 8.40 29.55
CA GLY A 58 -3.51 8.01 29.36
C GLY A 58 -3.72 6.49 29.30
N PRO A 59 -4.98 6.06 29.11
CA PRO A 59 -5.33 4.65 29.06
C PRO A 59 -4.64 3.93 27.90
N ALA A 60 -4.05 2.76 28.17
CA ALA A 60 -3.37 1.94 27.16
C ALA A 60 -4.26 1.67 25.93
N SER A 61 -5.56 1.47 26.14
CA SER A 61 -6.53 1.20 25.08
C SER A 61 -6.76 2.39 24.14
N GLU A 62 -6.72 3.61 24.66
CA GLU A 62 -6.89 4.84 23.87
C GLU A 62 -5.65 5.14 23.05
N LEU A 63 -4.47 5.05 23.67
CA LEU A 63 -3.20 5.22 22.97
C LEU A 63 -3.04 4.15 21.88
N ARG A 64 -3.35 2.88 22.21
CA ARG A 64 -3.38 1.78 21.22
C ARG A 64 -4.29 2.12 20.05
N ARG A 65 -5.52 2.56 20.29
CA ARG A 65 -6.46 2.92 19.22
C ARG A 65 -5.93 4.06 18.36
N SER A 66 -5.28 5.06 18.96
CA SER A 66 -4.61 6.14 18.22
C SER A 66 -3.48 5.60 17.33
N LEU A 67 -2.59 4.77 17.89
CA LEU A 67 -1.49 4.15 17.13
C LEU A 67 -1.98 3.22 16.03
N GLU A 68 -3.09 2.51 16.24
CA GLU A 68 -3.75 1.68 15.23
C GLU A 68 -4.28 2.50 14.04
N THR A 69 -4.49 3.81 14.17
CA THR A 69 -4.86 4.65 13.01
C THR A 69 -3.68 4.98 12.12
N VAL A 70 -2.46 5.00 12.67
CA VAL A 70 -1.23 5.44 11.99
C VAL A 70 -0.38 4.25 11.50
N HIS A 71 -0.31 3.19 12.30
CA HIS A 71 0.55 2.04 12.05
C HIS A 71 -0.24 0.81 11.57
N PHE A 72 0.46 -0.05 10.83
CA PHE A 72 -0.07 -1.35 10.42
C PHE A 72 -0.10 -2.31 11.61
N THR A 73 -1.24 -2.97 11.82
CA THR A 73 -1.36 -4.04 12.81
C THR A 73 -1.03 -5.40 12.21
N ARG A 74 -0.82 -6.42 13.05
CA ARG A 74 -0.67 -7.81 12.60
C ARG A 74 -1.90 -8.29 11.81
N SER A 75 -3.10 -7.87 12.21
CA SER A 75 -4.34 -8.22 11.51
C SER A 75 -4.43 -7.53 10.15
N ASP A 76 -3.97 -6.27 10.02
CA ASP A 76 -3.87 -5.59 8.72
C ASP A 76 -2.92 -6.35 7.78
N LEU A 77 -1.78 -6.82 8.29
CA LEU A 77 -0.84 -7.61 7.50
C LEU A 77 -1.43 -8.97 7.12
N GLN A 78 -2.09 -9.67 8.03
CA GLN A 78 -2.75 -10.93 7.69
C GLN A 78 -3.82 -10.72 6.61
N ALA A 79 -4.59 -9.63 6.69
CA ALA A 79 -5.57 -9.28 5.68
C ALA A 79 -4.91 -9.01 4.31
N LEU A 80 -3.76 -8.32 4.28
CA LEU A 80 -2.97 -8.12 3.05
C LEU A 80 -2.45 -9.43 2.47
N TRP A 81 -1.93 -10.32 3.32
CA TRP A 81 -1.35 -11.60 2.89
C TRP A 81 -2.40 -12.60 2.42
N ALA A 82 -3.64 -12.47 2.90
CA ALA A 82 -4.78 -13.24 2.42
C ALA A 82 -5.21 -12.84 0.99
N LEU A 83 -4.81 -11.66 0.50
CA LEU A 83 -5.08 -11.24 -0.88
C LEU A 83 -4.15 -12.01 -1.83
N ARG A 84 -4.70 -12.95 -2.61
CA ARG A 84 -3.96 -13.73 -3.62
C ARG A 84 -3.09 -12.86 -4.54
N GLY A 85 -3.54 -11.67 -4.91
CA GLY A 85 -2.78 -10.74 -5.76
C GLY A 85 -1.51 -10.19 -5.11
N PHE A 86 -1.43 -10.14 -3.78
CA PHE A 86 -0.29 -9.61 -3.04
C PHE A 86 0.88 -10.59 -2.96
N GLN A 87 0.61 -11.90 -3.05
CA GLN A 87 1.65 -12.95 -3.05
C GLN A 87 2.32 -13.13 -4.42
N VAL A 88 1.57 -12.92 -5.50
CA VAL A 88 2.03 -13.17 -6.89
C VAL A 88 2.74 -11.96 -7.49
N MET A 89 2.51 -10.75 -6.97
CA MET A 89 3.17 -9.52 -7.45
C MET A 89 4.64 -9.46 -7.02
N SER A 90 5.49 -10.22 -7.71
CA SER A 90 6.94 -10.06 -7.61
C SER A 90 7.38 -8.72 -8.24
N PRO A 91 8.53 -8.17 -7.81
CA PRO A 91 9.11 -6.96 -8.40
C PRO A 91 9.60 -7.14 -9.85
N VAL A 92 9.49 -8.34 -10.44
CA VAL A 92 10.05 -8.72 -11.75
C VAL A 92 9.23 -8.19 -12.94
N GLY A 93 8.12 -7.49 -12.70
CA GLY A 93 7.15 -7.12 -13.74
C GLY A 93 7.64 -6.15 -14.84
N VAL A 94 8.71 -5.38 -14.65
CA VAL A 94 9.05 -4.31 -15.61
C VAL A 94 9.70 -4.85 -16.90
N THR A 95 10.51 -5.92 -16.81
CA THR A 95 11.25 -6.45 -17.97
C THR A 95 10.39 -7.31 -18.89
N LEU A 96 9.53 -8.16 -18.33
CA LEU A 96 8.56 -8.94 -19.11
C LEU A 96 7.48 -8.06 -19.78
N SER A 97 7.18 -6.90 -19.19
CA SER A 97 6.27 -5.91 -19.79
C SER A 97 6.89 -5.21 -21.01
N GLY A 98 8.18 -4.88 -20.96
CA GLY A 98 8.87 -4.18 -22.06
C GLY A 98 8.83 -4.92 -23.40
N LEU A 99 8.97 -6.25 -23.36
CA LEU A 99 8.98 -7.09 -24.56
C LEU A 99 7.58 -7.25 -25.15
N GLY A 100 6.55 -7.40 -24.29
CA GLY A 100 5.15 -7.39 -24.72
C GLY A 100 4.70 -6.04 -25.29
N LEU A 101 5.19 -4.93 -24.73
CA LEU A 101 4.96 -3.57 -25.23
C LEU A 101 5.57 -3.35 -26.62
N ALA A 102 6.80 -3.81 -26.84
CA ALA A 102 7.50 -3.65 -28.12
C ALA A 102 6.88 -4.48 -29.25
N LEU A 103 6.29 -5.64 -28.92
CA LEU A 103 5.63 -6.53 -29.89
C LEU A 103 4.19 -6.11 -30.21
N LEU A 104 3.65 -5.17 -29.44
CA LEU A 104 2.26 -4.75 -29.54
C LEU A 104 1.85 -4.27 -30.95
N PRO A 105 2.66 -3.47 -31.68
CA PRO A 105 2.37 -3.05 -33.05
C PRO A 105 2.29 -4.19 -34.08
N PHE A 106 2.83 -5.37 -33.75
CA PHE A 106 2.89 -6.54 -34.64
C PHE A 106 1.73 -7.53 -34.43
N LEU A 107 0.88 -7.30 -33.42
CA LEU A 107 -0.37 -8.05 -33.21
C LEU A 107 -1.44 -7.95 -34.32
N PRO A 108 -1.59 -6.88 -35.12
CA PRO A 108 -2.71 -6.77 -36.07
C PRO A 108 -2.53 -7.65 -37.29
N PHE A 109 -1.33 -8.18 -37.53
CA PHE A 109 -1.12 -9.22 -38.52
C PHE A 109 -2.04 -10.44 -38.28
N PHE A 110 -2.58 -10.59 -37.06
CA PHE A 110 -3.48 -11.67 -36.68
C PHE A 110 -4.96 -11.27 -36.58
N HIS A 111 -5.32 -9.99 -36.65
CA HIS A 111 -6.69 -9.50 -36.46
C HIS A 111 -7.07 -8.56 -37.60
N GLY A 112 -7.54 -9.14 -38.70
CA GLY A 112 -8.02 -8.38 -39.87
C GLY A 112 -9.15 -7.41 -39.50
N GLY A 113 -9.08 -6.17 -40.00
CA GLY A 113 -10.12 -5.15 -39.85
C GLY A 113 -9.87 -4.03 -38.84
N ARG A 114 -8.66 -3.93 -38.24
CA ARG A 114 -8.29 -2.85 -37.31
C ARG A 114 -7.22 -1.95 -37.90
N THR A 115 -7.32 -0.64 -37.63
CA THR A 115 -6.28 0.33 -38.00
C THR A 115 -5.38 0.62 -36.80
N PHE A 116 -4.07 0.68 -37.04
CA PHE A 116 -3.09 1.03 -36.00
C PHE A 116 -2.89 2.54 -35.94
N GLN A 117 -3.00 3.12 -34.75
CA GLN A 117 -2.70 4.53 -34.52
C GLN A 117 -1.35 4.73 -33.86
N TRP A 118 -0.36 5.12 -34.64
CA TRP A 118 1.00 5.42 -34.15
C TRP A 118 1.02 6.50 -33.07
N ALA A 119 0.20 7.54 -33.21
CA ALA A 119 0.12 8.62 -32.23
C ALA A 119 -0.42 8.14 -30.87
N ALA A 120 -1.48 7.33 -30.88
CA ALA A 120 -2.03 6.72 -29.66
C ALA A 120 -1.03 5.74 -29.02
N TYR A 121 -0.30 4.99 -29.84
CA TYR A 121 0.77 4.10 -29.38
C TYR A 121 1.93 4.86 -28.73
N ALA A 122 2.37 5.98 -29.30
CA ALA A 122 3.40 6.82 -28.71
C ALA A 122 2.96 7.41 -27.35
N LEU A 123 1.73 7.90 -27.26
CA LEU A 123 1.15 8.37 -25.99
C LEU A 123 1.07 7.23 -24.96
N TYR A 124 0.63 6.05 -25.39
CA TYR A 124 0.59 4.85 -24.56
C TYR A 124 1.97 4.49 -24.00
N LEU A 125 3.00 4.44 -24.85
CA LEU A 125 4.38 4.17 -24.41
C LEU A 125 4.89 5.25 -23.45
N MET A 126 4.60 6.53 -23.71
CA MET A 126 4.99 7.63 -22.83
C MET A 126 4.37 7.46 -21.43
N VAL A 127 3.08 7.15 -21.35
CA VAL A 127 2.40 6.94 -20.06
C VAL A 127 2.97 5.73 -19.33
N VAL A 128 3.17 4.61 -20.02
CA VAL A 128 3.76 3.41 -19.41
C VAL A 128 5.19 3.69 -18.93
N LEU A 129 5.98 4.45 -19.68
CA LEU A 129 7.32 4.87 -19.28
C LEU A 129 7.29 5.77 -18.04
N VAL A 130 6.42 6.78 -18.01
CA VAL A 130 6.26 7.67 -16.86
C VAL A 130 5.87 6.89 -15.61
N LEU A 131 4.91 5.96 -15.73
CA LEU A 131 4.49 5.08 -14.63
C LEU A 131 5.62 4.14 -14.18
N SER A 132 6.38 3.58 -15.12
CA SER A 132 7.55 2.72 -14.81
C SER A 132 8.64 3.52 -14.07
N VAL A 133 8.92 4.75 -14.52
CA VAL A 133 9.87 5.64 -13.84
C VAL A 133 9.35 6.06 -12.46
N ALA A 134 8.04 6.30 -12.31
CA ALA A 134 7.42 6.59 -11.03
C ALA A 134 7.53 5.39 -10.06
N GLU A 135 7.33 4.15 -10.53
CA GLU A 135 7.56 2.93 -9.74
C GLU A 135 9.04 2.81 -9.31
N LEU A 136 9.98 3.18 -10.18
CA LEU A 136 11.41 3.18 -9.86
C LEU A 136 11.82 4.29 -8.89
N ARG A 137 11.12 5.43 -8.92
CA ARG A 137 11.36 6.58 -8.04
C ARG A 137 10.63 6.49 -6.70
N LEU A 138 9.70 5.55 -6.53
CA LEU A 138 9.05 5.32 -5.24
C LEU A 138 10.15 5.06 -4.18
N PRO A 139 10.23 5.88 -3.13
CA PRO A 139 11.40 5.93 -2.28
C PRO A 139 11.71 4.56 -1.69
N ARG A 140 12.94 4.07 -1.91
CA ARG A 140 13.45 2.85 -1.27
C ARG A 140 13.48 2.94 0.26
N ARG A 141 13.30 4.15 0.79
CA ARG A 141 13.22 4.46 2.23
C ARG A 141 11.85 4.17 2.85
N LEU A 142 10.83 3.89 2.04
CA LEU A 142 9.52 3.51 2.55
C LEU A 142 9.62 2.14 3.22
N HIS A 143 8.91 1.99 4.34
CA HIS A 143 8.71 0.68 4.97
C HIS A 143 8.14 -0.30 3.93
N ASP A 144 8.66 -1.53 3.90
CA ASP A 144 8.37 -2.51 2.85
C ASP A 144 6.86 -2.74 2.64
N GLN A 145 6.08 -2.66 3.71
CA GLN A 145 4.63 -2.85 3.70
C GLN A 145 3.90 -1.71 2.99
N SER A 146 4.20 -0.46 3.35
CA SER A 146 3.63 0.73 2.69
C SER A 146 3.96 0.76 1.20
N ARG A 147 5.22 0.42 0.85
CA ARG A 147 5.67 0.36 -0.53
C ARG A 147 4.88 -0.67 -1.34
N ARG A 148 4.65 -1.87 -0.80
CA ARG A 148 3.88 -2.91 -1.48
C ARG A 148 2.44 -2.50 -1.70
N VAL A 149 1.76 -1.93 -0.69
CA VAL A 149 0.37 -1.46 -0.83
C VAL A 149 0.26 -0.39 -1.92
N LEU A 150 1.16 0.60 -1.93
CA LEU A 150 1.19 1.66 -2.92
C LEU A 150 1.47 1.12 -4.33
N LEU A 151 2.45 0.22 -4.49
CA LEU A 151 2.75 -0.40 -5.77
C LEU A 151 1.60 -1.28 -6.29
N THR A 152 0.94 -2.05 -5.42
CA THR A 152 -0.21 -2.87 -5.82
C THR A 152 -1.35 -1.99 -6.31
N LEU A 153 -1.69 -0.91 -5.59
CA LEU A 153 -2.71 0.04 -6.03
C LEU A 153 -2.34 0.73 -7.35
N ALA A 154 -1.09 1.20 -7.48
CA ALA A 154 -0.60 1.82 -8.71
C ALA A 154 -0.69 0.87 -9.91
N ARG A 155 -0.30 -0.40 -9.74
CA ARG A 155 -0.37 -1.42 -10.79
C ARG A 155 -1.79 -1.78 -11.18
N LEU A 156 -2.71 -1.86 -10.21
CA LEU A 156 -4.13 -2.08 -10.49
C LEU A 156 -4.67 -0.98 -11.40
N MET A 157 -4.45 0.29 -11.02
CA MET A 157 -4.87 1.45 -11.80
C MET A 157 -4.21 1.47 -13.19
N THR A 158 -2.91 1.16 -13.25
CA THR A 158 -2.15 1.11 -14.50
C THR A 158 -2.68 0.02 -15.43
N GLY A 159 -3.01 -1.17 -14.92
CA GLY A 159 -3.56 -2.26 -15.71
C GLY A 159 -4.89 -1.89 -16.37
N GLY A 160 -5.76 -1.19 -15.65
CA GLY A 160 -7.04 -0.69 -16.20
C GLY A 160 -6.82 0.34 -17.28
N TRP A 161 -5.96 1.32 -17.01
CA TRP A 161 -5.59 2.35 -17.99
C TRP A 161 -4.99 1.76 -19.27
N VAL A 162 -4.05 0.82 -19.14
CA VAL A 162 -3.43 0.11 -20.26
C VAL A 162 -4.48 -0.61 -21.09
N LEU A 163 -5.39 -1.35 -20.44
CA LEU A 163 -6.45 -2.08 -21.13
C LEU A 163 -7.34 -1.15 -21.96
N VAL A 164 -7.69 0.02 -21.41
CA VAL A 164 -8.50 1.02 -22.11
C VAL A 164 -7.75 1.65 -23.26
N MET A 165 -6.51 2.09 -23.04
CA MET A 165 -5.67 2.74 -24.05
C MET A 165 -5.42 1.83 -25.26
N LEU A 166 -5.35 0.51 -25.07
CA LEU A 166 -5.23 -0.44 -26.17
C LEU A 166 -6.39 -0.35 -27.18
N THR A 167 -7.58 0.10 -26.76
CA THR A 167 -8.72 0.34 -27.67
C THR A 167 -8.47 1.52 -28.61
N PHE A 168 -7.69 2.52 -28.17
CA PHE A 168 -7.35 3.68 -28.98
C PHE A 168 -6.11 3.45 -29.85
N VAL A 169 -5.25 2.50 -29.46
CA VAL A 169 -4.13 2.04 -30.29
C VAL A 169 -4.65 1.23 -31.49
N TRP A 170 -5.67 0.42 -31.26
CA TRP A 170 -6.30 -0.44 -32.26
C TRP A 170 -7.74 0.01 -32.52
N LEU A 171 -7.92 0.99 -33.40
CA LEU A 171 -9.29 1.44 -33.70
C LEU A 171 -10.01 0.41 -34.57
N PRO A 172 -11.21 -0.03 -34.16
CA PRO A 172 -12.13 -0.69 -35.07
C PRO A 172 -12.55 0.26 -36.20
N ALA A 173 -12.87 -0.31 -37.36
CA ALA A 173 -13.31 0.46 -38.52
C ALA A 173 -14.59 1.28 -38.24
N ASP A 174 -15.44 0.79 -37.34
CA ASP A 174 -16.69 1.44 -36.94
C ASP A 174 -16.54 2.23 -35.64
N SER A 175 -16.74 3.55 -35.70
CA SER A 175 -16.57 4.46 -34.57
C SER A 175 -17.52 4.17 -33.39
N THR A 176 -18.71 3.63 -33.66
CA THR A 176 -19.70 3.23 -32.64
C THR A 176 -19.24 2.04 -31.80
N SER A 177 -18.30 1.24 -32.30
CA SER A 177 -17.77 0.07 -31.58
C SER A 177 -16.63 0.42 -30.60
N VAL A 178 -16.00 1.59 -30.76
CA VAL A 178 -14.89 2.05 -29.89
C VAL A 178 -15.36 2.23 -28.45
N THR A 179 -16.51 2.91 -28.27
CA THR A 179 -17.06 3.19 -26.94
C THR A 179 -17.54 1.91 -26.25
N ALA A 180 -18.18 1.01 -27.01
CA ALA A 180 -18.62 -0.29 -26.51
C ALA A 180 -17.44 -1.19 -26.11
N GLU A 181 -16.36 -1.24 -26.91
CA GLU A 181 -15.17 -2.03 -26.60
C GLU A 181 -14.42 -1.46 -25.38
N ALA A 182 -14.27 -0.14 -25.29
CA ALA A 182 -13.68 0.51 -24.12
C ALA A 182 -14.50 0.25 -22.85
N ALA A 183 -15.83 0.35 -22.93
CA ALA A 183 -16.72 0.05 -21.82
C ALA A 183 -16.64 -1.43 -21.40
N ALA A 184 -16.65 -2.36 -22.35
CA ALA A 184 -16.52 -3.79 -22.08
C ALA A 184 -15.20 -4.13 -21.38
N LYS A 185 -14.09 -3.53 -21.83
CA LYS A 185 -12.77 -3.67 -21.20
C LYS A 185 -12.74 -3.09 -19.79
N LEU A 186 -13.30 -1.89 -19.58
CA LEU A 186 -13.44 -1.29 -18.25
C LEU A 186 -14.26 -2.17 -17.31
N CYS A 187 -15.40 -2.70 -17.78
CA CYS A 187 -16.23 -3.62 -17.01
C CYS A 187 -15.48 -4.92 -16.67
N GLY A 188 -14.82 -5.54 -17.65
CA GLY A 188 -14.01 -6.74 -17.45
C GLY A 188 -12.87 -6.53 -16.46
N TRP A 189 -12.17 -5.38 -16.57
CA TRP A 189 -11.15 -4.99 -15.60
C TRP A 189 -11.74 -4.73 -14.21
N ALA A 190 -12.86 -4.01 -14.11
CA ALA A 190 -13.51 -3.73 -12.82
C ALA A 190 -13.95 -5.03 -12.13
N ILE A 191 -14.49 -5.99 -12.89
CA ILE A 191 -14.82 -7.33 -12.40
C ILE A 191 -13.54 -8.04 -11.92
N GLY A 192 -12.48 -8.08 -12.74
CA GLY A 192 -11.21 -8.70 -12.37
C GLY A 192 -10.58 -8.09 -11.12
N VAL A 193 -10.60 -6.76 -11.00
CA VAL A 193 -10.13 -6.05 -9.82
C VAL A 193 -11.03 -6.32 -8.62
N SER A 194 -12.34 -6.46 -8.78
CA SER A 194 -13.25 -6.75 -7.66
C SER A 194 -12.89 -8.06 -6.94
N PHE A 195 -12.39 -9.07 -7.67
CA PHE A 195 -11.88 -10.33 -7.10
C PHE A 195 -10.62 -10.13 -6.25
N LEU A 196 -9.84 -9.07 -6.51
CA LEU A 196 -8.66 -8.71 -5.74
C LEU A 196 -9.00 -7.88 -4.48
N ARG A 197 -10.28 -7.58 -4.25
CA ARG A 197 -10.79 -6.83 -3.08
C ARG A 197 -10.03 -5.51 -2.85
N PRO A 198 -10.01 -4.60 -3.83
CA PRO A 198 -9.24 -3.35 -3.78
C PRO A 198 -9.62 -2.47 -2.58
N TRP A 199 -10.87 -2.60 -2.10
CA TRP A 199 -11.37 -1.89 -0.93
C TRP A 199 -10.55 -2.15 0.34
N ALA A 200 -10.00 -3.36 0.51
CA ALA A 200 -9.10 -3.67 1.63
C ALA A 200 -7.78 -2.88 1.52
N LEU A 201 -7.24 -2.75 0.31
CA LEU A 201 -6.03 -1.95 0.04
C LEU A 201 -6.30 -0.45 0.20
N LEU A 202 -7.44 0.03 -0.30
CA LEU A 202 -7.84 1.43 -0.19
C LEU A 202 -8.04 1.86 1.27
N ARG A 203 -8.56 0.97 2.13
CA ARG A 203 -8.68 1.23 3.57
C ARG A 203 -7.32 1.41 4.25
N LEU A 204 -6.27 0.78 3.72
CA LEU A 204 -4.91 0.84 4.25
C LEU A 204 -4.06 1.96 3.61
N LEU A 205 -4.55 2.59 2.53
CA LEU A 205 -3.90 3.70 1.86
C LEU A 205 -3.53 4.87 2.80
N PRO A 206 -4.40 5.38 3.70
CA PRO A 206 -4.02 6.46 4.60
C PRO A 206 -2.85 6.08 5.51
N LYS A 207 -2.79 4.84 6.00
CA LYS A 207 -1.66 4.33 6.80
C LYS A 207 -0.37 4.21 5.97
N ALA A 208 -0.50 3.76 4.72
CA ALA A 208 0.63 3.65 3.80
C ALA A 208 1.23 5.02 3.46
N LEU A 209 0.38 6.04 3.27
CA LEU A 209 0.79 7.43 3.02
C LEU A 209 1.32 8.12 4.29
N GLY A 210 0.76 7.83 5.46
CA GLY A 210 1.22 8.37 6.74
C GLY A 210 2.64 7.93 7.08
N ASN A 211 2.95 6.63 6.91
CA ASN A 211 4.28 6.07 7.11
C ASN A 211 5.28 6.38 5.98
N ALA A 212 4.86 7.16 4.96
CA ALA A 212 5.69 7.55 3.83
C ALA A 212 6.30 8.96 3.96
N ARG A 213 5.87 9.72 4.97
CA ARG A 213 6.43 11.03 5.35
C ARG A 213 7.59 10.84 6.31
#